data_AF-A0A7C7FSK8-F1
#
_entry.id   AF-A0A7C7FSK8-F1
#
_cell.length_a   1.000
_cell.length_b   1.000
_cell.length_c   1.000
_cell.angle_alpha   90.00
_cell.angle_beta   90.00
_cell.angle_gamma   90.00
#
_symmetry.space_group_name_H-M   'P 1'
#
loop_
_entity.id
_entity.type
_entity.pdbx_description
1 polymer ?
#
loop_
_entity_poly.entity_id
_entity_poly.type
_entity_poly.pdbx_seq_one_letter_code
_entity_poly.pdbx_strand_id
1 'polypeptide(L)'
;MTELDETAKLLLFKAARSFNGWKEKTVSDDQLREVYDLLKLCPTSANVCPIRIKFICSKTAKKLLQPILFEANRAKTMDAPVVAILGNDHAFFEHNSFLAPHKPQGIADRMQENPQLVAPWANLNGTLQAAYFIMAVRAVGLDAGPMQGLDKEAADRAFWEGTEVKTNFICSVGYGDETTVFKKLPRFEFDQVCEFL
;
A
#
# COMPACT_ATOMS: atom_id res chain seq x y z
N MET A 1 16.35 -14.03 -18.05
CA MET A 1 15.81 -12.74 -17.60
C MET A 1 16.82 -11.67 -18.00
N THR A 2 16.40 -10.68 -18.78
CA THR A 2 17.19 -9.47 -19.01
C THR A 2 16.90 -8.49 -17.87
N GLU A 3 17.88 -7.66 -17.53
CA GLU A 3 17.68 -6.58 -16.58
C GLU A 3 16.65 -5.55 -17.09
N LEU A 4 16.10 -4.76 -16.16
CA LEU A 4 15.33 -3.56 -16.53
C LEU A 4 16.25 -2.58 -17.26
N ASP A 5 15.72 -1.94 -18.30
CA ASP A 5 16.41 -0.83 -18.93
C ASP A 5 16.50 0.39 -17.99
N GLU A 6 17.30 1.38 -18.38
CA GLU A 6 17.52 2.58 -17.56
C GLU A 6 16.25 3.42 -17.39
N THR A 7 15.35 3.41 -18.39
CA THR A 7 14.07 4.12 -18.31
C THR A 7 13.17 3.53 -17.22
N ALA A 8 13.04 2.20 -17.18
CA ALA A 8 12.28 1.50 -16.16
C ALA A 8 12.92 1.67 -14.77
N LYS A 9 14.26 1.60 -14.67
CA LYS A 9 14.99 1.88 -13.42
C LYS A 9 14.76 3.32 -12.94
N LEU A 10 14.71 4.30 -13.85
CA LEU A 10 14.38 5.68 -13.53
C LEU A 10 12.95 5.82 -13.01
N LEU A 11 11.98 5.32 -13.77
CA LEU A 11 10.56 5.41 -13.45
C LEU A 11 10.25 4.79 -12.08
N LEU A 12 10.74 3.58 -11.84
CA LEU A 12 10.38 2.82 -10.64
C LEU A 12 11.21 3.20 -9.41
N PHE A 13 12.46 3.64 -9.58
CA PHE A 13 13.41 3.80 -8.47
C PHE A 13 14.19 5.13 -8.49
N LYS A 14 14.93 5.43 -9.55
CA LYS A 14 15.94 6.52 -9.52
C LYS A 14 15.32 7.92 -9.61
N ALA A 15 14.24 8.11 -10.35
CA ALA A 15 13.49 9.38 -10.42
C ALA A 15 12.29 9.41 -9.47
N ALA A 16 11.79 8.25 -9.04
CA ALA A 16 10.63 8.12 -8.17
C ALA A 16 10.68 9.02 -6.91
N ARG A 17 9.56 9.71 -6.65
CA ARG A 17 9.33 10.60 -5.48
C ARG A 17 8.07 10.20 -4.72
N SER A 18 7.92 10.80 -3.54
CA SER A 18 6.65 10.85 -2.80
C SER A 18 6.04 12.23 -3.02
N PHE A 19 4.92 12.31 -3.73
CA PHE A 19 4.30 13.59 -4.10
C PHE A 19 3.47 14.18 -2.96
N ASN A 20 3.46 15.52 -2.87
CA ASN A 20 2.66 16.28 -1.90
C ASN A 20 1.62 17.20 -2.55
N GLY A 21 1.52 17.20 -3.88
CA GLY A 21 0.51 17.94 -4.63
C GLY A 21 0.26 17.28 -5.98
N TRP A 22 -0.89 17.62 -6.56
CA TRP A 22 -1.50 16.84 -7.63
C TRP A 22 -2.00 17.76 -8.73
N LYS A 23 -1.84 17.33 -9.98
CA LYS A 23 -2.45 17.97 -11.13
C LYS A 23 -3.96 17.70 -11.12
N GLU A 24 -4.74 18.62 -11.64
CA GLU A 24 -6.18 18.46 -11.85
C GLU A 24 -6.46 17.50 -13.02
N LYS A 25 -6.16 16.21 -12.80
CA LYS A 25 -6.36 15.13 -13.76
C LYS A 25 -6.96 13.92 -13.05
N THR A 26 -7.98 13.34 -13.66
CA THR A 26 -8.69 12.18 -13.13
C THR A 26 -7.86 10.92 -13.23
N VAL A 27 -8.00 10.04 -12.23
CA VAL A 27 -7.54 8.65 -12.28
C VAL A 27 -8.75 7.80 -12.62
N SER A 28 -8.64 6.92 -13.62
CA SER A 28 -9.74 6.04 -14.00
C SER A 28 -9.82 4.80 -13.12
N ASP A 29 -11.01 4.22 -13.02
CA ASP A 29 -11.22 2.92 -12.36
C ASP A 29 -10.39 1.82 -13.03
N ASP A 30 -10.20 1.86 -14.35
CA ASP A 30 -9.38 0.91 -15.09
C ASP A 30 -7.91 0.96 -14.66
N GLN A 31 -7.35 2.16 -14.46
CA GLN A 31 -5.99 2.29 -13.91
C GLN A 31 -5.90 1.69 -12.50
N LEU A 32 -6.90 1.91 -11.64
CA LEU A 32 -6.90 1.34 -10.29
C LEU A 32 -7.04 -0.19 -10.29
N ARG A 33 -7.79 -0.75 -11.24
CA ARG A 33 -7.88 -2.19 -11.46
C ARG A 33 -6.55 -2.75 -11.94
N GLU A 34 -5.90 -2.10 -12.89
CA GLU A 34 -4.59 -2.50 -13.39
C GLU A 34 -3.52 -2.47 -12.27
N VAL A 35 -3.55 -1.47 -11.40
CA VAL A 35 -2.70 -1.43 -10.19
C VAL A 35 -2.89 -2.69 -9.34
N TYR A 36 -4.13 -3.09 -9.08
CA TYR A 36 -4.41 -4.31 -8.32
C TYR A 36 -4.00 -5.57 -9.08
N ASP A 37 -4.22 -5.62 -10.39
CA ASP A 37 -3.87 -6.76 -11.22
C ASP A 37 -2.36 -7.01 -11.28
N LEU A 38 -1.55 -5.96 -11.21
CA LEU A 38 -0.09 -6.09 -11.05
C LEU A 38 0.28 -6.50 -9.62
N LEU A 39 -0.28 -5.81 -8.61
CA LEU A 39 -0.01 -6.07 -7.20
C LEU A 39 -0.30 -7.52 -6.79
N LYS A 40 -1.42 -8.09 -7.23
CA LYS A 40 -1.87 -9.42 -6.79
C LYS A 40 -0.93 -10.55 -7.23
N LEU A 41 -0.06 -10.29 -8.20
CA LEU A 41 0.95 -11.25 -8.69
C LEU A 41 2.19 -11.29 -7.81
N CYS A 42 2.33 -10.34 -6.88
CA CYS A 42 3.50 -10.22 -6.02
C CYS A 42 3.45 -11.21 -4.85
N PRO A 43 4.62 -11.72 -4.40
CA PRO A 43 4.67 -12.82 -3.45
C PRO A 43 4.26 -12.40 -2.04
N THR A 44 3.71 -13.36 -1.30
CA THR A 44 3.59 -13.34 0.16
C THR A 44 4.02 -14.68 0.73
N SER A 45 4.45 -14.68 2.00
CA SER A 45 4.73 -15.90 2.74
C SER A 45 3.50 -16.80 2.74
N ALA A 46 3.66 -18.04 2.28
CA ALA A 46 2.60 -19.03 2.11
C ALA A 46 1.40 -18.57 1.26
N ASN A 47 1.58 -17.59 0.37
CA ASN A 47 0.53 -17.05 -0.50
C ASN A 47 -0.71 -16.50 0.24
N VAL A 48 -0.53 -15.98 1.46
CA VAL A 48 -1.64 -15.58 2.35
C VAL A 48 -2.34 -14.25 2.00
N CYS A 49 -1.73 -13.42 1.16
CA CYS A 49 -2.37 -12.24 0.53
C CYS A 49 -3.26 -11.36 1.45
N PRO A 50 -2.76 -10.85 2.59
CA PRO A 50 -3.58 -10.19 3.60
C PRO A 50 -4.02 -8.77 3.20
N ILE A 51 -3.47 -8.16 2.14
CA ILE A 51 -3.78 -6.76 1.83
C ILE A 51 -5.27 -6.56 1.50
N ARG A 52 -5.83 -5.45 2.02
CA ARG A 52 -7.15 -4.94 1.68
C ARG A 52 -7.00 -3.47 1.33
N ILE A 53 -7.66 -3.02 0.26
CA ILE A 53 -7.50 -1.66 -0.25
C ILE A 53 -8.87 -1.00 -0.38
N LYS A 54 -9.03 0.19 0.20
CA LYS A 54 -10.18 1.06 -0.06
C LYS A 54 -9.71 2.29 -0.82
N PHE A 55 -10.18 2.45 -2.06
CA PHE A 55 -9.93 3.65 -2.88
C PHE A 55 -10.96 4.72 -2.56
N ILE A 56 -10.50 5.82 -1.96
CA ILE A 56 -11.31 6.98 -1.57
C ILE A 56 -11.29 7.99 -2.72
N CYS A 57 -12.30 7.94 -3.58
CA CYS A 57 -12.44 8.81 -4.75
C CYS A 57 -13.56 9.87 -4.59
N SER A 58 -14.61 9.55 -3.83
CA SER A 58 -15.80 10.40 -3.72
C SER A 58 -15.67 11.50 -2.67
N LYS A 59 -16.36 12.63 -2.88
CA LYS A 59 -16.44 13.72 -1.89
C LYS A 59 -16.97 13.24 -0.53
N THR A 60 -17.93 12.32 -0.52
CA THR A 60 -18.51 11.76 0.71
C THR A 60 -17.49 10.94 1.49
N ALA A 61 -16.77 10.03 0.83
CA ALA A 61 -15.75 9.22 1.49
C ALA A 61 -14.56 10.09 1.94
N LYS A 62 -14.20 11.11 1.16
CA LYS A 62 -13.23 12.15 1.52
C LYS A 62 -13.62 12.91 2.79
N LYS A 63 -14.90 13.26 2.97
CA LYS A 63 -15.39 13.91 4.21
C LYS A 63 -15.23 13.02 5.45
N LEU A 64 -15.37 11.70 5.31
CA LEU A 64 -15.11 10.75 6.40
C LEU A 64 -13.62 10.64 6.73
N LEU A 65 -12.77 10.64 5.70
CA LEU A 65 -11.31 10.56 5.87
C LEU A 65 -10.71 11.83 6.48
N GLN A 66 -11.19 13.01 6.06
CA GLN A 66 -10.60 14.30 6.44
C GLN A 66 -10.33 14.47 7.96
N PRO A 67 -11.28 14.21 8.88
CA PRO A 67 -11.04 14.35 10.31
C PRO A 67 -10.01 13.36 10.87
N ILE A 68 -9.78 12.23 10.21
CA ILE A 68 -8.87 11.15 10.62
C ILE A 68 -7.40 11.49 10.28
N LEU A 69 -7.18 12.39 9.33
CA LEU A 69 -5.85 12.82 8.91
C LEU A 69 -5.22 13.77 9.94
N PHE A 70 -3.94 13.56 10.23
CA PHE A 70 -3.16 14.54 10.97
C PHE A 70 -3.07 15.84 10.19
N GLU A 71 -3.08 16.97 10.90
CA GLU A 71 -3.21 18.32 10.34
C GLU A 71 -2.22 18.57 9.19
N ALA A 72 -0.94 18.25 9.40
CA ALA A 72 0.14 18.44 8.42
C ALA A 72 -0.05 17.68 7.09
N ASN A 73 -0.92 16.66 7.05
CA ASN A 73 -1.18 15.88 5.84
C ASN A 73 -2.55 16.13 5.23
N ARG A 74 -3.44 16.87 5.90
CA ARG A 74 -4.84 16.99 5.51
C ARG A 74 -5.01 17.61 4.13
N ALA A 75 -4.49 18.81 3.90
CA ALA A 75 -4.68 19.53 2.64
C ALA A 75 -4.24 18.71 1.42
N LYS A 76 -2.98 18.27 1.40
CA LYS A 76 -2.41 17.48 0.30
C LYS A 76 -3.10 16.14 0.04
N THR A 77 -3.61 15.50 1.09
CA THR A 77 -4.33 14.22 0.96
C THR A 77 -5.73 14.44 0.40
N MET A 78 -6.41 15.52 0.84
CA MET A 78 -7.75 15.86 0.34
C MET A 78 -7.72 16.34 -1.12
N ASP A 79 -6.61 16.94 -1.55
CA ASP A 79 -6.37 17.39 -2.92
C ASP A 79 -6.16 16.22 -3.91
N ALA A 80 -5.52 15.13 -3.45
CA ALA A 80 -5.24 13.96 -4.29
C ALA A 80 -6.52 13.40 -4.94
N PRO A 81 -6.53 13.06 -6.25
CA PRO A 81 -7.73 12.53 -6.90
C PRO A 81 -8.19 11.20 -6.28
N VAL A 82 -7.25 10.38 -5.81
CA VAL A 82 -7.51 9.13 -5.10
C VAL A 82 -6.68 9.07 -3.82
N VAL A 83 -7.26 8.58 -2.72
CA VAL A 83 -6.51 8.15 -1.54
C VAL A 83 -6.78 6.68 -1.29
N ALA A 84 -5.77 5.82 -1.41
CA ALA A 84 -5.86 4.41 -1.08
C ALA A 84 -5.60 4.20 0.41
N ILE A 85 -6.54 3.63 1.14
CA ILE A 85 -6.33 3.11 2.50
C ILE A 85 -5.88 1.66 2.38
N LEU A 86 -4.64 1.38 2.75
CA LEU A 86 -4.07 0.04 2.73
C LEU A 86 -4.20 -0.55 4.13
N GLY A 87 -4.98 -1.63 4.25
CA GLY A 87 -5.15 -2.41 5.46
C GLY A 87 -4.60 -3.82 5.30
N ASN A 88 -4.33 -4.46 6.44
CA ASN A 88 -3.91 -5.86 6.52
C ASN A 88 -5.02 -6.64 7.20
N ASP A 89 -5.52 -7.70 6.57
CA ASP A 89 -6.52 -8.61 7.13
C ASP A 89 -5.85 -9.51 8.19
N HIS A 90 -6.26 -9.40 9.45
CA HIS A 90 -5.76 -10.26 10.53
C HIS A 90 -6.48 -11.61 10.56
N ALA A 91 -7.56 -11.79 9.80
CA ALA A 91 -8.19 -13.09 9.56
C ALA A 91 -7.71 -13.74 8.23
N PHE A 92 -6.55 -13.34 7.71
CA PHE A 92 -6.03 -13.82 6.41
C PHE A 92 -6.03 -15.35 6.25
N PHE A 93 -5.84 -16.08 7.35
CA PHE A 93 -5.71 -17.53 7.38
C PHE A 93 -7.01 -18.26 7.04
N GLU A 94 -8.17 -17.59 7.11
CA GLU A 94 -9.47 -18.14 6.71
C GLU A 94 -9.56 -18.39 5.19
N HIS A 95 -8.79 -17.65 4.38
CA HIS A 95 -8.81 -17.73 2.91
C HIS A 95 -7.90 -18.84 2.35
N ASN A 96 -7.24 -19.60 3.22
CA ASN A 96 -6.17 -20.51 2.82
C ASN A 96 -6.67 -21.68 1.96
N SER A 97 -7.93 -22.09 2.11
CA SER A 97 -8.58 -23.08 1.24
C SER A 97 -8.64 -22.65 -0.23
N PHE A 98 -8.80 -21.35 -0.49
CA PHE A 98 -8.79 -20.76 -1.83
C PHE A 98 -7.36 -20.44 -2.31
N LEU A 99 -6.53 -19.84 -1.45
CA LEU A 99 -5.20 -19.35 -1.83
C LEU A 99 -4.12 -20.43 -1.87
N ALA A 100 -4.28 -21.50 -1.09
CA ALA A 100 -3.36 -22.63 -1.00
C ALA A 100 -4.14 -23.96 -0.92
N PRO A 101 -4.91 -24.33 -1.96
CA PRO A 101 -5.82 -25.49 -1.92
C PRO A 101 -5.09 -26.83 -1.74
N HIS A 102 -3.79 -26.88 -2.00
CA HIS A 102 -2.93 -28.04 -1.74
C HIS A 102 -2.60 -28.24 -0.26
N LYS A 103 -2.81 -27.22 0.60
CA LYS A 103 -2.62 -27.25 2.06
C LYS A 103 -3.69 -26.40 2.76
N PRO A 104 -4.98 -26.72 2.63
CA PRO A 104 -6.09 -25.80 2.92
C PRO A 104 -6.15 -25.32 4.37
N GLN A 105 -5.67 -26.11 5.35
CA GLN A 105 -5.66 -25.73 6.78
C GLN A 105 -4.29 -25.35 7.34
N GLY A 106 -3.20 -25.48 6.58
CA GLY A 106 -1.85 -25.41 7.15
C GLY A 106 -1.53 -24.07 7.84
N ILE A 107 -2.05 -22.97 7.33
CA ILE A 107 -1.88 -21.65 7.97
C ILE A 107 -2.89 -21.43 9.09
N ALA A 108 -4.14 -21.86 8.93
CA ALA A 108 -5.16 -21.75 9.96
C ALA A 108 -4.77 -22.50 11.24
N ASP A 109 -4.33 -23.76 11.10
CA ASP A 109 -3.87 -24.58 12.23
C ASP A 109 -2.71 -23.90 12.96
N ARG A 110 -1.73 -23.36 12.21
CA ARG A 110 -0.58 -22.66 12.78
C ARG A 110 -0.99 -21.39 13.54
N MET A 111 -1.96 -20.63 13.03
CA MET A 111 -2.47 -19.44 13.72
C MET A 111 -3.29 -19.81 14.96
N GLN A 112 -4.03 -20.92 14.94
CA GLN A 112 -4.75 -21.42 16.12
C GLN A 112 -3.79 -21.89 17.22
N GLU A 113 -2.73 -22.61 16.85
CA GLU A 113 -1.69 -23.06 17.79
C GLU A 113 -0.86 -21.89 18.34
N ASN A 114 -0.68 -20.83 17.54
CA ASN A 114 0.16 -19.68 17.88
C ASN A 114 -0.52 -18.34 17.49
N PRO A 115 -1.58 -17.91 18.20
CA PRO A 115 -2.35 -16.70 17.85
C PRO A 115 -1.51 -15.42 17.82
N GLN A 116 -0.43 -15.36 18.60
CA GLN A 116 0.53 -14.26 18.61
C GLN A 116 1.26 -14.06 17.27
N LEU A 117 1.24 -15.04 16.37
CA LEU A 117 1.83 -14.92 15.03
C LEU A 117 0.96 -14.13 14.06
N VAL A 118 -0.35 -13.99 14.32
CA VAL A 118 -1.30 -13.38 13.38
C VAL A 118 -0.88 -11.96 13.01
N ALA A 119 -0.72 -11.07 14.00
CA ALA A 119 -0.39 -9.68 13.77
C ALA A 119 0.97 -9.49 13.05
N PRO A 120 2.11 -10.06 13.50
CA PRO A 120 3.38 -9.88 12.80
C PRO A 120 3.34 -10.48 11.37
N TRP A 121 2.63 -11.59 11.16
CA TRP A 121 2.53 -12.22 9.84
C TRP A 121 1.69 -11.38 8.87
N ALA A 122 0.50 -10.95 9.29
CA ALA A 122 -0.37 -10.08 8.50
C ALA A 122 0.34 -8.77 8.18
N ASN A 123 1.00 -8.16 9.16
CA ASN A 123 1.67 -6.87 9.01
C ASN A 123 2.88 -6.93 8.07
N LEU A 124 3.73 -7.95 8.18
CA LEU A 124 4.88 -8.11 7.28
C LEU A 124 4.42 -8.31 5.84
N ASN A 125 3.51 -9.26 5.61
CA ASN A 125 3.07 -9.61 4.26
C ASN A 125 2.22 -8.51 3.63
N GLY A 126 1.35 -7.87 4.41
CA GLY A 126 0.55 -6.74 3.95
C GLY A 126 1.42 -5.51 3.64
N THR A 127 2.49 -5.27 4.41
CA THR A 127 3.45 -4.19 4.10
C THR A 127 4.25 -4.48 2.84
N LEU A 128 4.65 -5.74 2.62
CA LEU A 128 5.31 -6.16 1.38
C LEU A 128 4.39 -5.91 0.17
N GLN A 129 3.12 -6.33 0.26
CA GLN A 129 2.12 -6.02 -0.76
C GLN A 129 1.92 -4.50 -0.92
N ALA A 130 1.89 -3.73 0.15
CA ALA A 130 1.75 -2.29 0.10
C ALA A 130 2.96 -1.60 -0.59
N ALA A 131 4.17 -2.17 -0.47
CA ALA A 131 5.33 -1.71 -1.24
C ALA A 131 5.14 -1.99 -2.74
N TYR A 132 4.66 -3.19 -3.10
CA TYR A 132 4.32 -3.50 -4.50
C TYR A 132 3.18 -2.63 -5.04
N PHE A 133 2.22 -2.24 -4.22
CA PHE A 133 1.17 -1.30 -4.62
C PHE A 133 1.77 0.04 -5.09
N ILE A 134 2.74 0.58 -4.36
CA ILE A 134 3.42 1.83 -4.75
C ILE A 134 4.14 1.65 -6.10
N MET A 135 4.73 0.48 -6.34
CA MET A 135 5.41 0.18 -7.61
C MET A 135 4.41 0.01 -8.76
N ALA A 136 3.29 -0.66 -8.52
CA ALA A 136 2.21 -0.86 -9.50
C ALA A 136 1.55 0.47 -9.89
N VAL A 137 1.31 1.37 -8.92
CA VAL A 137 0.85 2.75 -9.19
C VAL A 137 1.76 3.45 -10.20
N ARG A 138 3.09 3.35 -10.01
CA ARG A 138 4.05 3.93 -10.95
C ARG A 138 4.06 3.24 -12.30
N ALA A 139 3.97 1.92 -12.32
CA ALA A 139 3.97 1.13 -13.54
C ALA A 139 2.81 1.48 -14.49
N VAL A 140 1.65 1.89 -13.95
CA VAL A 140 0.49 2.33 -14.75
C VAL A 140 0.50 3.83 -15.09
N GLY A 141 1.62 4.51 -14.86
CA GLY A 141 1.80 5.93 -15.18
C GLY A 141 1.19 6.92 -14.18
N LEU A 142 0.96 6.48 -12.93
CA LEU A 142 0.50 7.33 -11.84
C LEU A 142 1.61 7.56 -10.81
N ASP A 143 1.45 8.63 -10.03
CA ASP A 143 2.34 8.99 -8.93
C ASP A 143 1.74 8.61 -7.57
N ALA A 144 2.64 8.32 -6.63
CA ALA A 144 2.29 7.86 -5.28
C ALA A 144 2.79 8.82 -4.21
N GLY A 145 1.97 9.01 -3.17
CA GLY A 145 2.27 9.74 -1.95
C GLY A 145 1.97 8.89 -0.71
N PRO A 146 2.80 7.88 -0.38
CA PRO A 146 2.59 7.03 0.80
C PRO A 146 2.86 7.80 2.10
N MET A 147 2.00 7.64 3.09
CA MET A 147 2.12 8.30 4.39
C MET A 147 1.44 7.54 5.53
N GLN A 148 1.98 7.66 6.74
CA GLN A 148 1.37 7.16 7.98
C GLN A 148 0.65 8.27 8.78
N GLY A 149 0.42 9.43 8.16
CA GLY A 149 -0.05 10.64 8.82
C GLY A 149 -1.55 10.68 9.13
N LEU A 150 -2.06 9.63 9.78
CA LEU A 150 -3.47 9.48 10.15
C LEU A 150 -3.63 8.72 11.46
N ASP A 151 -4.78 8.90 12.12
CA ASP A 151 -5.22 8.03 13.22
C ASP A 151 -5.72 6.70 12.65
N LYS A 152 -4.92 5.64 12.84
CA LYS A 152 -5.21 4.30 12.29
C LYS A 152 -6.43 3.67 12.95
N GLU A 153 -6.65 3.88 14.25
CA GLU A 153 -7.81 3.31 14.93
C GLU A 153 -9.11 4.00 14.48
N ALA A 154 -9.06 5.32 14.28
CA ALA A 154 -10.19 6.03 13.71
C ALA A 154 -10.45 5.61 12.26
N ALA A 155 -9.39 5.34 11.47
CA ALA A 155 -9.53 4.75 10.14
C ALA A 155 -10.17 3.36 10.19
N ASP A 156 -9.75 2.51 11.12
CA ASP A 156 -10.32 1.17 11.32
C ASP A 156 -11.80 1.23 11.67
N ARG A 157 -12.19 2.11 12.59
CA ARG A 157 -13.61 2.32 12.92
C ARG A 157 -14.40 2.86 11.73
N ALA A 158 -13.86 3.80 10.96
CA ALA A 158 -14.61 4.45 9.87
C ALA A 158 -14.69 3.60 8.59
N PHE A 159 -13.66 2.79 8.32
CA PHE A 159 -13.50 2.11 7.05
C PHE A 159 -13.39 0.59 7.16
N TRP A 160 -13.18 0.00 8.32
CA TRP A 160 -13.01 -1.45 8.47
C TRP A 160 -13.94 -2.06 9.52
N GLU A 161 -14.98 -1.33 9.94
CA GLU A 161 -15.98 -1.81 10.90
C GLU A 161 -16.55 -3.18 10.50
N GLY A 162 -16.63 -4.08 11.48
CA GLY A 162 -17.11 -5.45 11.28
C GLY A 162 -16.11 -6.39 10.62
N THR A 163 -14.84 -6.00 10.47
CA THR A 163 -13.78 -6.85 9.91
C THR A 163 -12.57 -6.93 10.83
N GLU A 164 -11.68 -7.90 10.57
CA GLU A 164 -10.37 -8.02 11.23
C GLU A 164 -9.27 -7.24 10.50
N VAL A 165 -9.64 -6.32 9.61
CA VAL A 165 -8.67 -5.49 8.88
C VAL A 165 -8.16 -4.37 9.78
N LYS A 166 -6.82 -4.22 9.83
CA LYS A 166 -6.15 -3.11 10.51
C LYS A 166 -5.41 -2.24 9.51
N THR A 167 -5.58 -0.93 9.62
CA THR A 167 -4.96 0.04 8.72
C THR A 167 -3.44 -0.01 8.85
N ASN A 168 -2.76 -0.18 7.72
CA ASN A 168 -1.30 -0.12 7.63
C ASN A 168 -0.86 1.34 7.42
N PHE A 169 -1.18 1.91 6.25
CA PHE A 169 -0.91 3.30 5.90
C PHE A 169 -1.83 3.74 4.74
N ILE A 170 -1.79 5.02 4.39
CA ILE A 170 -2.53 5.54 3.22
C ILE A 170 -1.57 5.97 2.11
N CYS A 171 -2.03 5.89 0.87
CA CYS A 171 -1.29 6.38 -0.28
C CYS A 171 -2.18 7.28 -1.12
N SER A 172 -1.83 8.55 -1.22
CA SER A 172 -2.40 9.41 -2.26
C SER A 172 -1.91 8.95 -3.63
N VAL A 173 -2.81 8.91 -4.62
CA VAL A 173 -2.57 8.42 -5.97
C VAL A 173 -3.14 9.42 -6.97
N GLY A 174 -2.37 9.77 -7.99
CA GLY A 174 -2.76 10.77 -8.99
C GLY A 174 -1.64 11.10 -9.95
N TYR A 175 -1.76 12.22 -10.66
CA TYR A 175 -0.66 12.78 -11.43
C TYR A 175 0.03 13.83 -10.59
N GLY A 176 1.28 13.60 -10.23
CA GLY A 176 2.03 14.42 -9.30
C GLY A 176 2.38 15.80 -9.88
N ASP A 177 2.34 16.82 -9.02
CA ASP A 177 2.94 18.11 -9.30
C ASP A 177 4.41 18.11 -8.83
N GLU A 178 5.34 18.12 -9.78
CA GLU A 178 6.78 18.10 -9.54
C GLU A 178 7.28 19.32 -8.75
N THR A 179 6.54 20.42 -8.73
CA THR A 179 6.92 21.59 -7.91
C THR A 179 6.74 21.34 -6.41
N THR A 180 6.01 20.29 -6.02
CA THR A 180 5.68 19.94 -4.63
C THR A 180 6.57 18.86 -4.04
N VAL A 181 7.50 18.31 -4.83
CA VAL A 181 8.46 17.32 -4.32
C VAL A 181 9.70 18.00 -3.77
N PHE A 182 10.13 17.57 -2.58
CA PHE A 182 11.44 17.95 -2.06
C PHE A 182 12.57 17.36 -2.91
N LYS A 183 13.82 17.77 -2.67
CA LYS A 183 14.97 17.03 -3.21
C LYS A 183 15.08 15.64 -2.58
N LYS A 184 15.73 14.70 -3.26
CA LYS A 184 16.05 13.40 -2.66
C LYS A 184 16.93 13.63 -1.42
N LEU A 185 16.46 13.14 -0.28
CA LEU A 185 17.21 13.14 0.97
C LEU A 185 18.25 12.00 0.95
N PRO A 186 19.29 12.05 1.79
CA PRO A 186 20.30 11.00 1.88
C PRO A 186 19.71 9.59 2.04
N ARG A 187 20.48 8.60 1.60
CA ARG A 187 20.30 7.18 1.90
C ARG A 187 21.58 6.67 2.53
N PHE A 188 21.49 5.60 3.33
CA PHE A 188 22.68 4.91 3.78
C PHE A 188 23.46 4.38 2.57
N GLU A 189 24.77 4.51 2.61
CA GLU A 189 25.67 3.85 1.67
C GLU A 189 25.67 2.34 1.93
N PHE A 190 26.07 1.55 0.92
CA PHE A 190 25.98 0.09 0.96
C PHE A 190 26.66 -0.50 2.20
N ASP A 191 27.92 -0.15 2.44
CA ASP A 191 28.72 -0.73 3.54
C ASP A 191 28.26 -0.29 4.94
N GLN A 192 27.31 0.65 5.05
CA GLN A 192 26.73 1.04 6.34
C GLN A 192 25.64 0.06 6.81
N VAL A 193 25.02 -0.67 5.89
CA VAL A 193 23.83 -1.49 6.16
C VAL A 193 23.87 -2.88 5.49
N CYS A 194 24.89 -3.16 4.69
CA CYS A 194 25.08 -4.42 3.99
C CYS A 194 26.48 -4.99 4.25
N GLU A 195 26.58 -6.31 4.34
CA GLU A 195 27.83 -7.07 4.48
C GLU A 195 27.78 -8.29 3.55
N PHE A 196 28.91 -8.67 2.98
CA PHE A 196 29.09 -9.96 2.30
C PHE A 196 29.56 -10.99 3.33
N LEU A 197 28.74 -12.01 3.59
CA LEU A 197 29.03 -13.13 4.50
C LEU A 197 29.26 -14.43 3.71
#